data_AF-A0AAW8VPJ8-F1
#
_entry.id   AF-A0AAW8VPJ8-F1
#
_cell.length_a   1.000
_cell.length_b   1.000
_cell.length_c   1.000
_cell.angle_alpha   90.00
_cell.angle_beta   90.00
_cell.angle_gamma   90.00
#
_symmetry.space_group_name_H-M   'P 1'
#
loop_
_entity.id
_entity.type
_entity.pdbx_description
1 polymer ?
#
loop_
_entity_poly.entity_id
_entity_poly.type
_entity_poly.pdbx_seq_one_letter_code
_entity_poly.pdbx_strand_id
1 'polypeptide(L)'
;MRNTLFCLLMVGYISTFAQNGTTFKVENLSKPEKLLFIKSYEDIYKGLILSDLKIYPYEIKEKNINVPFNIIAKSEAPDSLVNYNYNSFFYGMYQAYANHRPFVLSPDMIWLLINQGFARHVNANQESMRDFFVDFSGKQSLIVKANKKLEDPTLSWEEIFPQFTNQISKHTGSNLVETLTCNFSTTTSLEKVASEITIMEAMKPYFEFIVMYIVCGIPEITLEGTPEDWEKVLDKARRLKEYKLEWWISELEPLLEEFVKASKGEVNKDFWRNMFKYHSQKKYGAPDIIDGWIVKFFPYDKNGRRNNLKQLEGGNSLPDEIVKVDLKYLEVRNDTIIETPLELWSGFIGLQQNKDNFALRPQISWMIRKKDIGNKGLLSKLRVEAQEEGIGSGISIKVKEFPPVLLELKEIKSLKIEFTNEIDIPNELSEVKIGKLELSGKIAGKGIERIKELFPNTEIKINGARISK
;
A
#
# COMPACT_ATOMS: atom_id res chain seq x y z
N MET A 1 35.63 47.90 39.09
CA MET A 1 34.27 47.29 39.10
C MET A 1 34.21 46.19 38.06
N ARG A 2 33.42 45.12 38.25
CA ARG A 2 33.39 43.95 37.36
C ARG A 2 31.98 43.80 36.76
N ASN A 3 31.81 44.20 35.49
CA ASN A 3 30.53 44.06 34.80
C ASN A 3 30.30 42.59 34.43
N THR A 4 29.18 42.03 34.87
CA THR A 4 28.78 40.66 34.57
C THR A 4 27.80 40.70 33.40
N LEU A 5 28.17 40.12 32.25
CA LEU A 5 27.31 40.07 31.08
C LEU A 5 26.25 38.96 31.27
N PHE A 6 24.98 39.35 31.35
CA PHE A 6 23.87 38.40 31.53
C PHE A 6 23.38 37.90 30.16
N CYS A 7 23.83 36.72 29.74
CA CYS A 7 23.34 36.09 28.52
C CYS A 7 21.92 35.56 28.72
N LEU A 8 20.93 36.29 28.21
CA LEU A 8 19.52 35.92 28.28
C LEU A 8 19.23 34.86 27.21
N LEU A 9 19.23 33.58 27.63
CA LEU A 9 18.84 32.45 26.79
C LEU A 9 17.34 32.52 26.47
N MET A 10 17.01 33.15 25.36
CA MET A 10 15.69 33.06 24.72
C MET A 10 15.47 31.63 24.22
N VAL A 11 14.90 30.78 25.08
CA VAL A 11 14.39 29.46 24.68
C VAL A 11 13.30 29.68 23.64
N GLY A 12 13.53 29.22 22.41
CA GLY A 12 12.59 29.37 21.31
C GLY A 12 11.25 28.72 21.66
N TYR A 13 10.16 29.50 21.57
CA TYR A 13 8.82 29.00 21.82
C TYR A 13 8.49 27.89 20.82
N ILE A 14 8.18 26.69 21.33
CA ILE A 14 7.57 25.63 20.53
C ILE A 14 6.22 26.17 20.05
N SER A 15 6.18 26.57 18.78
CA SER A 15 5.00 27.14 18.15
C SER A 15 4.00 26.03 17.86
N THR A 16 3.28 25.62 18.91
CA THR A 16 2.05 24.85 18.79
C THR A 16 1.00 25.73 18.13
N PHE A 17 1.09 25.84 16.80
CA PHE A 17 0.01 26.36 15.98
C PHE A 17 -1.23 25.49 16.27
N ALA A 18 -2.15 26.03 17.06
CA ALA A 18 -3.51 25.56 17.10
C ALA A 18 -4.11 25.85 15.71
N GLN A 19 -3.91 24.93 14.77
CA GLN A 19 -4.55 25.02 13.46
C GLN A 19 -6.06 25.03 13.70
N ASN A 20 -6.73 26.06 13.17
CA ASN A 20 -8.19 26.08 13.14
C ASN A 20 -8.68 24.77 12.51
N GLY A 21 -9.74 24.21 13.07
CA GLY A 21 -10.24 22.91 12.68
C GLY A 21 -11.46 22.50 13.49
N THR A 22 -12.11 21.44 13.05
CA THR A 22 -13.35 20.91 13.64
C THR A 22 -13.22 19.41 13.92
N THR A 23 -13.76 18.97 15.05
CA THR A 23 -13.73 17.56 15.46
C THR A 23 -15.14 17.04 15.67
N PHE A 24 -15.47 15.91 15.05
CA PHE A 24 -16.82 15.34 15.09
C PHE A 24 -16.82 13.81 15.22
N LYS A 25 -17.86 13.31 15.90
CA LYS A 25 -18.05 11.88 16.15
C LYS A 25 -18.85 11.22 15.02
N VAL A 26 -18.26 10.15 14.50
CA VAL A 26 -18.77 9.32 13.40
C VAL A 26 -19.43 8.04 13.96
N GLU A 27 -18.80 7.41 14.95
CA GLU A 27 -19.29 6.18 15.60
C GLU A 27 -19.01 6.15 17.12
N ASN A 28 -19.86 5.46 17.87
CA ASN A 28 -19.69 5.25 19.32
C ASN A 28 -18.92 3.95 19.56
N LEU A 29 -17.59 4.00 19.45
CA LEU A 29 -16.70 2.85 19.65
C LEU A 29 -15.91 2.98 20.97
N SER A 30 -15.41 1.84 21.46
CA SER A 30 -14.47 1.80 22.59
C SER A 30 -13.15 2.49 22.24
N LYS A 31 -12.53 3.20 23.21
CA LYS A 31 -11.19 3.75 23.03
C LYS A 31 -10.13 2.63 22.92
N PRO A 32 -9.01 2.86 22.21
CA PRO A 32 -7.89 1.92 22.18
C PRO A 32 -7.25 1.75 23.56
N GLU A 33 -6.83 0.53 23.90
CA GLU A 33 -6.16 0.25 25.19
C GLU A 33 -4.70 0.74 25.25
N LYS A 34 -4.02 0.81 24.10
CA LYS A 34 -2.55 0.88 23.99
C LYS A 34 -2.12 1.82 22.87
N LEU A 35 -0.94 2.44 23.06
CA LEU A 35 -0.26 3.19 22.00
C LEU A 35 0.34 2.22 20.96
N LEU A 36 0.29 2.60 19.69
CA LEU A 36 1.02 1.92 18.61
C LEU A 36 2.54 2.12 18.77
N PHE A 37 3.31 1.14 18.27
CA PHE A 37 4.76 1.22 18.21
C PHE A 37 5.23 2.37 17.32
N ILE A 38 6.31 3.02 17.74
CA ILE A 38 6.91 4.20 17.10
C ILE A 38 8.37 3.92 16.73
N LYS A 39 8.82 4.46 15.60
CA LYS A 39 10.22 4.47 15.16
C LYS A 39 10.80 5.87 15.28
N SER A 40 12.12 6.00 15.48
CA SER A 40 12.79 7.30 15.41
C SER A 40 12.72 7.86 13.99
N TYR A 41 12.75 9.19 13.85
CA TYR A 41 12.70 9.87 12.56
C TYR A 41 13.87 9.47 11.63
N GLU A 42 15.07 9.22 12.19
CA GLU A 42 16.22 8.72 11.43
C GLU A 42 16.01 7.30 10.91
N ASP A 43 15.44 6.41 11.72
CA ASP A 43 15.26 5.00 11.36
C ASP A 43 14.12 4.80 10.36
N ILE A 44 13.20 5.76 10.26
CA ILE A 44 12.18 5.82 9.20
C ILE A 44 12.84 6.03 7.83
N TYR A 45 13.72 7.03 7.67
CA TYR A 45 14.40 7.25 6.39
C TYR A 45 15.39 6.14 6.04
N LYS A 46 16.13 5.62 7.03
CA LYS A 46 16.97 4.42 6.81
C LYS A 46 16.10 3.23 6.36
N GLY A 47 14.96 3.00 7.01
CA GLY A 47 14.01 1.95 6.66
C GLY A 47 13.44 2.08 5.24
N LEU A 48 13.11 3.30 4.80
CA LEU A 48 12.67 3.59 3.43
C LEU A 48 13.77 3.24 2.40
N ILE A 49 15.01 3.68 2.63
CA ILE A 49 16.16 3.38 1.74
C ILE A 49 16.46 1.88 1.69
N LEU A 50 16.41 1.19 2.82
CA LEU A 50 16.61 -0.27 2.88
C LEU A 50 15.51 -1.02 2.13
N SER A 51 14.27 -0.57 2.25
CA SER A 51 13.12 -1.18 1.57
C SER A 51 13.17 -1.00 0.05
N ASP A 52 13.68 0.15 -0.43
CA ASP A 52 13.95 0.43 -1.85
C ASP A 52 14.98 -0.57 -2.42
N LEU A 53 16.07 -0.78 -1.68
CA LEU A 53 17.12 -1.76 -1.98
C LEU A 53 16.69 -3.21 -1.73
N LYS A 54 15.48 -3.44 -1.19
CA LYS A 54 14.95 -4.75 -0.79
C LYS A 54 15.87 -5.49 0.19
N ILE A 55 16.43 -4.75 1.15
CA ILE A 55 17.25 -5.24 2.26
C ILE A 55 16.42 -5.20 3.54
N TYR A 56 16.37 -6.28 4.30
CA TYR A 56 15.75 -6.26 5.62
C TYR A 56 16.75 -5.78 6.69
N PRO A 57 16.32 -5.02 7.73
CA PRO A 57 17.25 -4.44 8.71
C PRO A 57 18.13 -5.42 9.49
N TYR A 58 17.76 -6.70 9.59
CA TYR A 58 18.57 -7.73 10.24
C TYR A 58 19.76 -8.17 9.36
N GLU A 59 19.58 -8.24 8.04
CA GLU A 59 20.61 -8.67 7.07
C GLU A 59 21.84 -7.76 7.08
N ILE A 60 21.68 -6.48 7.42
CA ILE A 60 22.80 -5.52 7.59
C ILE A 60 23.82 -6.06 8.60
N LYS A 61 23.35 -6.61 9.72
CA LYS A 61 24.20 -7.11 10.81
C LYS A 61 24.64 -8.55 10.56
N GLU A 62 23.71 -9.41 10.16
CA GLU A 62 23.99 -10.85 9.97
C GLU A 62 24.87 -11.11 8.75
N LYS A 63 24.65 -10.36 7.66
CA LYS A 63 25.33 -10.54 6.37
C LYS A 63 26.34 -9.41 6.06
N ASN A 64 26.59 -8.51 7.01
CA ASN A 64 27.56 -7.40 6.91
C ASN A 64 27.36 -6.47 5.68
N ILE A 65 26.11 -6.22 5.29
CA ILE A 65 25.78 -5.43 4.10
C ILE A 65 25.99 -3.93 4.38
N ASN A 66 27.00 -3.33 3.76
CA ASN A 66 27.23 -1.89 3.83
C ASN A 66 26.25 -1.11 2.92
N VAL A 67 25.42 -0.24 3.50
CA VAL A 67 24.40 0.55 2.79
C VAL A 67 24.71 2.06 2.90
N PRO A 68 25.06 2.74 1.80
CA PRO A 68 25.32 4.18 1.82
C PRO A 68 24.00 4.97 1.82
N PHE A 69 23.47 5.26 3.01
CA PHE A 69 22.23 6.03 3.17
C PHE A 69 22.30 7.40 2.46
N ASN A 70 23.46 8.08 2.54
CA ASN A 70 23.80 9.30 1.81
C ASN A 70 22.85 10.50 2.00
N ILE A 71 22.02 10.51 3.05
CA ILE A 71 21.12 11.63 3.37
C ILE A 71 21.97 12.87 3.67
N ILE A 72 21.69 13.98 2.98
CA ILE A 72 22.39 15.27 3.15
C ILE A 72 21.48 16.38 3.68
N ALA A 73 20.16 16.26 3.51
CA ALA A 73 19.17 17.16 4.09
C ALA A 73 17.82 16.43 4.28
N LYS A 74 17.00 16.94 5.19
CA LYS A 74 15.60 16.53 5.41
C LYS A 74 14.84 17.65 6.11
N SER A 75 13.52 17.70 5.93
CA SER A 75 12.66 18.58 6.73
C SER A 75 12.67 18.21 8.21
N GLU A 76 12.25 19.12 9.06
CA GLU A 76 11.89 18.83 10.45
C GLU A 76 10.61 17.96 10.48
N ALA A 77 10.53 17.06 11.47
CA ALA A 77 9.36 16.27 11.80
C ALA A 77 9.47 15.82 13.27
N PRO A 78 8.38 15.34 13.92
CA PRO A 78 8.46 14.82 15.28
C PRO A 78 9.50 13.69 15.43
N ASP A 79 10.22 13.67 16.56
CA ASP A 79 11.34 12.75 16.85
C ASP A 79 11.03 11.26 16.58
N SER A 80 9.76 10.89 16.69
CA SER A 80 9.28 9.53 16.45
C SER A 80 7.85 9.51 15.93
N LEU A 81 7.56 8.54 15.05
CA LEU A 81 6.27 8.36 14.39
C LEU A 81 5.88 6.88 14.33
N VAL A 82 4.58 6.61 14.26
CA VAL A 82 4.05 5.32 13.78
C VAL A 82 4.34 5.26 12.28
N ASN A 83 4.94 4.18 11.76
CA ASN A 83 5.42 4.14 10.38
C ASN A 83 5.04 2.82 9.69
N TYR A 84 4.40 2.94 8.53
CA TYR A 84 4.02 1.83 7.64
C TYR A 84 4.74 1.95 6.29
N ASN A 85 6.01 2.36 6.33
CA ASN A 85 6.88 2.43 5.17
C ASN A 85 6.28 3.32 4.06
N TYR A 86 6.32 2.87 2.81
CA TYR A 86 5.81 3.56 1.62
C TYR A 86 4.31 3.87 1.58
N ASN A 87 3.48 3.37 2.51
CA ASN A 87 2.02 3.63 2.49
C ASN A 87 1.49 4.04 3.87
N SER A 88 2.14 5.03 4.49
CA SER A 88 1.86 5.42 5.88
C SER A 88 0.54 6.17 6.07
N PHE A 89 0.00 6.88 5.09
CA PHE A 89 -1.35 7.43 5.15
C PHE A 89 -2.39 6.32 5.09
N PHE A 90 -2.36 5.47 4.06
CA PHE A 90 -3.34 4.40 3.86
C PHE A 90 -3.36 3.39 5.00
N TYR A 91 -2.20 2.83 5.37
CA TYR A 91 -2.15 1.89 6.50
C TYR A 91 -2.40 2.58 7.84
N GLY A 92 -2.12 3.87 7.96
CA GLY A 92 -2.53 4.67 9.11
C GLY A 92 -4.05 4.75 9.28
N MET A 93 -4.77 5.01 8.19
CA MET A 93 -6.24 5.04 8.19
C MET A 93 -6.82 3.64 8.42
N TYR A 94 -6.25 2.60 7.80
CA TYR A 94 -6.60 1.20 8.10
C TYR A 94 -6.42 0.87 9.60
N GLN A 95 -5.34 1.32 10.22
CA GLN A 95 -5.05 1.08 11.64
C GLN A 95 -5.92 1.92 12.57
N ALA A 96 -6.43 3.07 12.12
CA ALA A 96 -7.47 3.80 12.83
C ALA A 96 -8.81 3.06 12.77
N TYR A 97 -9.20 2.56 11.60
CA TYR A 97 -10.40 1.74 11.37
C TYR A 97 -10.37 0.41 12.16
N ALA A 98 -9.26 -0.32 12.11
CA ALA A 98 -9.12 -1.63 12.75
C ALA A 98 -9.04 -1.55 14.29
N ASN A 99 -8.52 -0.44 14.85
CA ASN A 99 -8.27 -0.29 16.29
C ASN A 99 -9.08 0.86 16.95
N HIS A 100 -10.11 1.38 16.28
CA HIS A 100 -11.02 2.44 16.75
C HIS A 100 -10.30 3.72 17.22
N ARG A 101 -9.32 4.19 16.44
CA ARG A 101 -8.56 5.42 16.75
C ARG A 101 -9.19 6.62 16.04
N PRO A 102 -9.26 7.81 16.67
CA PRO A 102 -9.56 9.02 15.94
C PRO A 102 -8.53 9.27 14.82
N PHE A 103 -8.95 9.92 13.74
CA PHE A 103 -8.05 10.23 12.62
C PHE A 103 -8.08 11.72 12.28
N VAL A 104 -6.91 12.28 11.99
CA VAL A 104 -6.74 13.71 11.67
C VAL A 104 -6.42 13.86 10.18
N LEU A 105 -7.11 14.78 9.51
CA LEU A 105 -6.94 15.11 8.10
C LEU A 105 -6.74 16.62 7.93
N SER A 106 -5.87 17.04 7.01
CA SER A 106 -5.72 18.45 6.63
C SER A 106 -5.86 18.65 5.12
N PRO A 107 -6.12 19.89 4.66
CA PRO A 107 -6.18 20.24 3.24
C PRO A 107 -4.92 19.81 2.48
N ASP A 108 -3.74 19.94 3.09
CA ASP A 108 -2.46 19.55 2.48
C ASP A 108 -2.31 18.04 2.32
N MET A 109 -2.84 17.23 3.25
CA MET A 109 -2.80 15.77 3.15
C MET A 109 -3.69 15.29 1.99
N ILE A 110 -4.91 15.80 1.92
CA ILE A 110 -5.86 15.48 0.85
C ILE A 110 -5.37 16.02 -0.49
N TRP A 111 -4.81 17.23 -0.52
CA TRP A 111 -4.21 17.78 -1.74
C TRP A 111 -2.96 17.02 -2.19
N LEU A 112 -2.10 16.54 -1.28
CA LEU A 112 -0.94 15.73 -1.64
C LEU A 112 -1.35 14.40 -2.29
N LEU A 113 -2.35 13.70 -1.75
CA LEU A 113 -2.88 12.49 -2.37
C LEU A 113 -3.37 12.75 -3.80
N ILE A 114 -4.07 13.87 -4.01
CA ILE A 114 -4.52 14.30 -5.35
C ILE A 114 -3.33 14.62 -6.27
N ASN A 115 -2.30 15.35 -5.80
CA ASN A 115 -1.10 15.62 -6.60
C ASN A 115 -0.36 14.33 -6.99
N GLN A 116 -0.28 13.35 -6.08
CA GLN A 116 0.35 12.07 -6.38
C GLN A 116 -0.49 11.22 -7.36
N GLY A 117 -1.82 11.25 -7.27
CA GLY A 117 -2.70 10.64 -8.28
C GLY A 117 -2.55 11.30 -9.66
N PHE A 118 -2.42 12.63 -9.70
CA PHE A 118 -2.11 13.39 -10.92
C PHE A 118 -0.72 13.04 -11.49
N ALA A 119 0.33 13.00 -10.67
CA ALA A 119 1.68 12.63 -11.11
C ALA A 119 1.71 11.20 -11.69
N ARG A 120 0.96 10.26 -11.09
CA ARG A 120 0.80 8.90 -11.62
C ARG A 120 -0.02 8.88 -12.91
N HIS A 121 -1.01 9.77 -13.09
CA HIS A 121 -1.68 9.94 -14.38
C HIS A 121 -0.70 10.38 -15.48
N VAL A 122 0.12 11.40 -15.22
CA VAL A 122 1.11 11.88 -16.19
C VAL A 122 2.09 10.76 -16.57
N ASN A 123 2.64 10.04 -15.58
CA ASN A 123 3.59 8.96 -15.83
C ASN A 123 2.95 7.76 -16.56
N ALA A 124 1.74 7.32 -16.16
CA ALA A 124 1.06 6.16 -16.75
C ALA A 124 0.59 6.37 -18.21
N ASN A 125 0.57 7.62 -18.70
CA ASN A 125 0.09 7.96 -20.04
C ASN A 125 1.21 8.45 -20.98
N GLN A 126 2.49 8.29 -20.62
CA GLN A 126 3.63 8.79 -21.40
C GLN A 126 3.69 8.29 -22.86
N GLU A 127 3.21 7.09 -23.16
CA GLU A 127 3.09 6.55 -24.54
C GLU A 127 1.65 6.10 -24.92
N SER A 128 0.64 6.43 -24.10
CA SER A 128 -0.79 6.16 -24.36
C SER A 128 -1.18 4.71 -24.73
N MET A 129 -1.19 3.83 -23.73
CA MET A 129 -2.01 2.61 -23.64
C MET A 129 -1.87 1.54 -24.74
N ARG A 130 -1.09 0.48 -24.45
CA ARG A 130 -1.27 -0.85 -25.06
C ARG A 130 -1.72 -1.88 -24.03
N ASP A 131 -2.84 -2.52 -24.36
CA ASP A 131 -3.31 -3.85 -23.95
C ASP A 131 -3.71 -4.07 -22.46
N PHE A 132 -4.96 -4.51 -22.25
CA PHE A 132 -5.67 -4.57 -20.95
C PHE A 132 -6.55 -5.84 -20.82
N PHE A 133 -6.76 -6.31 -19.57
CA PHE A 133 -7.83 -7.26 -19.10
C PHE A 133 -7.72 -8.73 -19.61
N VAL A 134 -8.14 -9.81 -18.92
CA VAL A 134 -8.60 -10.20 -17.55
C VAL A 134 -8.21 -11.71 -17.37
N ASP A 135 -8.67 -12.64 -16.50
CA ASP A 135 -9.75 -12.77 -15.50
C ASP A 135 -9.44 -13.93 -14.49
N PHE A 136 -10.31 -14.23 -13.51
CA PHE A 136 -10.22 -15.43 -12.64
C PHE A 136 -11.59 -16.02 -12.22
N SER A 137 -11.64 -17.25 -11.67
CA SER A 137 -12.91 -17.88 -11.23
C SER A 137 -12.81 -18.81 -10.00
N GLY A 138 -13.96 -19.12 -9.37
CA GLY A 138 -14.11 -20.23 -8.42
C GLY A 138 -15.13 -19.99 -7.28
N LYS A 139 -15.53 -21.07 -6.59
CA LYS A 139 -16.59 -21.19 -5.54
C LYS A 139 -16.79 -19.99 -4.58
N GLN A 140 -18.03 -19.78 -4.11
CA GLN A 140 -18.47 -18.61 -3.35
C GLN A 140 -19.00 -18.99 -1.94
N SER A 141 -18.64 -18.21 -0.91
CA SER A 141 -19.17 -18.33 0.46
C SER A 141 -20.34 -17.36 0.68
N LEU A 142 -21.29 -17.71 1.56
CA LEU A 142 -22.38 -16.81 1.99
C LEU A 142 -22.06 -16.26 3.39
N ILE A 143 -22.16 -14.94 3.53
CA ILE A 143 -21.70 -14.24 4.74
C ILE A 143 -22.85 -13.40 5.30
N VAL A 144 -23.11 -13.54 6.60
CA VAL A 144 -24.06 -12.71 7.35
C VAL A 144 -23.30 -11.96 8.43
N LYS A 145 -23.58 -10.65 8.57
CA LYS A 145 -22.93 -9.80 9.56
C LYS A 145 -23.75 -9.79 10.85
N ALA A 146 -23.13 -10.19 11.96
CA ALA A 146 -23.72 -10.02 13.29
C ALA A 146 -23.46 -8.60 13.79
N ASN A 147 -24.46 -8.00 14.46
CA ASN A 147 -24.39 -6.65 15.04
C ASN A 147 -23.87 -6.65 16.50
N LYS A 148 -23.72 -7.83 17.12
CA LYS A 148 -23.31 -8.02 18.53
C LYS A 148 -22.34 -9.19 18.67
N LYS A 149 -21.62 -9.23 19.81
CA LYS A 149 -20.72 -10.33 20.17
C LYS A 149 -21.47 -11.67 20.25
N LEU A 150 -20.75 -12.77 20.06
CA LEU A 150 -21.30 -14.13 20.23
C LEU A 150 -21.82 -14.37 21.67
N GLU A 151 -21.17 -13.74 22.64
CA GLU A 151 -21.48 -13.82 24.07
C GLU A 151 -22.50 -12.77 24.54
N ASP A 152 -23.04 -11.94 23.63
CA ASP A 152 -24.08 -10.97 23.96
C ASP A 152 -25.44 -11.69 24.10
N PRO A 153 -26.08 -11.68 25.29
CA PRO A 153 -27.35 -12.39 25.50
C PRO A 153 -28.52 -11.78 24.74
N THR A 154 -28.30 -10.67 24.02
CA THR A 154 -29.29 -10.01 23.16
C THR A 154 -28.97 -10.17 21.65
N LEU A 155 -28.04 -11.06 21.28
CA LEU A 155 -27.79 -11.47 19.89
C LEU A 155 -28.99 -12.27 19.35
N SER A 156 -29.79 -11.64 18.48
CA SER A 156 -30.95 -12.27 17.85
C SER A 156 -30.54 -13.19 16.71
N TRP A 157 -30.52 -14.49 16.97
CA TRP A 157 -30.28 -15.50 15.94
C TRP A 157 -31.43 -15.60 14.94
N GLU A 158 -32.66 -15.28 15.35
CA GLU A 158 -33.85 -15.22 14.48
C GLU A 158 -33.74 -14.10 13.42
N GLU A 159 -32.91 -13.08 13.63
CA GLU A 159 -32.57 -12.06 12.62
C GLU A 159 -31.44 -12.49 11.67
N ILE A 160 -30.69 -13.55 11.99
CA ILE A 160 -29.49 -13.99 11.25
C ILE A 160 -29.83 -15.03 10.18
N PHE A 161 -30.64 -16.04 10.50
CA PHE A 161 -30.99 -17.12 9.55
C PHE A 161 -31.72 -16.63 8.28
N PRO A 162 -32.67 -15.66 8.35
CA PRO A 162 -33.31 -15.10 7.16
C PRO A 162 -32.31 -14.44 6.19
N GLN A 163 -31.14 -14.01 6.66
CA GLN A 163 -30.13 -13.37 5.80
C GLN A 163 -29.31 -14.40 4.99
N PHE A 164 -29.27 -15.67 5.40
CA PHE A 164 -28.71 -16.75 4.59
C PHE A 164 -29.70 -17.20 3.52
N THR A 165 -30.97 -17.39 3.84
CA THR A 165 -32.01 -17.78 2.86
C THR A 165 -32.27 -16.68 1.82
N ASN A 166 -32.18 -15.40 2.20
CA ASN A 166 -32.16 -14.25 1.28
C ASN A 166 -30.89 -14.12 0.41
N GLN A 167 -29.84 -14.92 0.69
CA GLN A 167 -28.69 -15.06 -0.21
C GLN A 167 -28.82 -16.32 -1.09
N ILE A 168 -29.30 -17.44 -0.54
CA ILE A 168 -29.60 -18.67 -1.29
C ILE A 168 -30.59 -18.36 -2.44
N SER A 169 -31.70 -17.67 -2.15
CA SER A 169 -32.72 -17.32 -3.15
C SER A 169 -32.21 -16.47 -4.33
N LYS A 170 -31.13 -15.69 -4.14
CA LYS A 170 -30.48 -14.94 -5.23
C LYS A 170 -29.68 -15.82 -6.18
N HIS A 171 -29.34 -17.04 -5.75
CA HIS A 171 -28.63 -18.05 -6.55
C HIS A 171 -29.52 -19.21 -7.02
N THR A 172 -30.67 -19.46 -6.37
CA THR A 172 -31.59 -20.57 -6.69
C THR A 172 -32.98 -20.13 -7.15
N GLY A 173 -33.28 -18.83 -7.13
CA GLY A 173 -34.63 -18.28 -7.29
C GLY A 173 -35.43 -18.29 -5.98
N SER A 174 -36.45 -17.43 -5.87
CA SER A 174 -37.30 -17.34 -4.67
C SER A 174 -38.06 -18.64 -4.42
N ASN A 175 -38.59 -19.27 -5.48
CA ASN A 175 -39.48 -20.43 -5.44
C ASN A 175 -38.94 -21.59 -4.57
N LEU A 176 -37.63 -21.89 -4.62
CA LEU A 176 -37.05 -22.97 -3.81
C LEU A 176 -37.07 -22.64 -2.31
N VAL A 177 -36.76 -21.39 -1.95
CA VAL A 177 -36.79 -20.94 -0.55
C VAL A 177 -38.24 -20.84 -0.08
N GLU A 178 -39.11 -20.25 -0.88
CA GLU A 178 -40.55 -20.09 -0.61
C GLU A 178 -41.30 -21.42 -0.44
N THR A 179 -40.91 -22.45 -1.20
CA THR A 179 -41.45 -23.82 -1.08
C THR A 179 -41.00 -24.54 0.20
N LEU A 180 -39.82 -24.21 0.72
CA LEU A 180 -39.21 -24.92 1.85
C LEU A 180 -39.32 -24.16 3.19
N THR A 181 -39.61 -22.85 3.17
CA THR A 181 -39.84 -22.06 4.38
C THR A 181 -41.25 -22.29 4.91
N CYS A 182 -41.36 -22.64 6.19
CA CYS A 182 -42.64 -22.71 6.89
C CYS A 182 -43.36 -21.36 6.83
N ASN A 183 -44.62 -21.38 6.37
CA ASN A 183 -45.48 -20.20 6.20
C ASN A 183 -46.96 -20.52 6.49
N PHE A 184 -47.21 -21.58 7.28
CA PHE A 184 -48.55 -22.10 7.57
C PHE A 184 -49.28 -21.29 8.65
N SER A 185 -50.59 -21.49 8.79
CA SER A 185 -51.42 -20.82 9.82
C SER A 185 -51.05 -21.15 11.28
N THR A 186 -50.14 -22.10 11.50
CA THR A 186 -49.61 -22.49 12.81
C THR A 186 -48.12 -22.16 12.97
N THR A 187 -47.49 -21.52 11.99
CA THR A 187 -46.05 -21.20 12.02
C THR A 187 -45.78 -19.97 12.88
N THR A 188 -44.94 -20.11 13.91
CA THR A 188 -44.34 -19.00 14.66
C THR A 188 -42.95 -18.65 14.12
N SER A 189 -42.22 -17.72 14.76
CA SER A 189 -40.83 -17.46 14.38
C SER A 189 -39.93 -18.70 14.55
N LEU A 190 -40.24 -19.58 15.52
CA LEU A 190 -39.48 -20.80 15.80
C LEU A 190 -39.55 -21.81 14.64
N GLU A 191 -40.75 -22.18 14.18
CA GLU A 191 -40.90 -23.14 13.08
C GLU A 191 -40.39 -22.55 11.75
N LYS A 192 -40.49 -21.23 11.58
CA LYS A 192 -39.90 -20.53 10.45
C LYS A 192 -38.37 -20.65 10.47
N VAL A 193 -37.72 -20.24 11.56
CA VAL A 193 -36.26 -20.32 11.72
C VAL A 193 -35.76 -21.76 11.58
N ALA A 194 -36.47 -22.74 12.13
CA ALA A 194 -36.13 -24.16 11.97
C ALA A 194 -36.11 -24.56 10.48
N SER A 195 -37.12 -24.15 9.70
CA SER A 195 -37.17 -24.43 8.26
C SER A 195 -36.07 -23.70 7.46
N GLU A 196 -35.70 -22.47 7.84
CA GLU A 196 -34.60 -21.73 7.22
C GLU A 196 -33.24 -22.40 7.47
N ILE A 197 -33.04 -22.98 8.67
CA ILE A 197 -31.87 -23.82 8.98
C ILE A 197 -31.89 -25.13 8.17
N THR A 198 -33.05 -25.77 7.95
CA THR A 198 -33.16 -26.94 7.07
C THR A 198 -32.85 -26.60 5.60
N ILE A 199 -33.22 -25.40 5.11
CA ILE A 199 -32.80 -24.91 3.79
C ILE A 199 -31.27 -24.74 3.72
N MET A 200 -30.65 -24.17 4.76
CA MET A 200 -29.19 -24.09 4.85
C MET A 200 -28.56 -25.49 4.84
N GLU A 201 -29.16 -26.47 5.53
CA GLU A 201 -28.66 -27.84 5.51
C GLU A 201 -28.67 -28.45 4.10
N ALA A 202 -29.78 -28.34 3.35
CA ALA A 202 -29.87 -28.85 1.99
C ALA A 202 -28.81 -28.22 1.05
N MET A 203 -28.45 -26.97 1.31
CA MET A 203 -27.56 -26.18 0.46
C MET A 203 -26.07 -26.22 0.86
N LYS A 204 -25.71 -26.91 1.96
CA LYS A 204 -24.33 -27.05 2.47
C LYS A 204 -23.28 -27.68 1.52
N PRO A 205 -23.62 -28.48 0.47
CA PRO A 205 -22.60 -28.92 -0.50
C PRO A 205 -22.11 -27.78 -1.40
N TYR A 206 -22.96 -26.77 -1.62
CA TYR A 206 -22.74 -25.68 -2.57
C TYR A 206 -22.17 -24.45 -1.88
N PHE A 207 -22.70 -24.09 -0.71
CA PHE A 207 -22.36 -22.89 0.03
C PHE A 207 -21.74 -23.16 1.39
N GLU A 208 -20.86 -22.25 1.80
CA GLU A 208 -20.29 -22.16 3.13
C GLU A 208 -21.01 -21.04 3.89
N PHE A 209 -21.56 -21.32 5.07
CA PHE A 209 -22.35 -20.38 5.86
C PHE A 209 -21.53 -19.84 7.04
N ILE A 210 -21.27 -18.53 7.06
CA ILE A 210 -20.46 -17.93 8.14
C ILE A 210 -21.07 -16.64 8.66
N VAL A 211 -21.42 -16.65 9.95
CA VAL A 211 -21.73 -15.46 10.74
C VAL A 211 -20.43 -14.75 11.09
N MET A 212 -20.38 -13.43 10.91
CA MET A 212 -19.15 -12.65 11.06
C MET A 212 -19.41 -11.40 11.91
N TYR A 213 -18.76 -11.34 13.07
CA TYR A 213 -18.74 -10.17 13.95
C TYR A 213 -17.40 -9.45 13.80
N ILE A 214 -17.43 -8.23 13.27
CA ILE A 214 -16.26 -7.36 13.12
C ILE A 214 -16.69 -5.98 13.61
N VAL A 215 -16.10 -5.52 14.71
CA VAL A 215 -16.15 -4.10 15.10
C VAL A 215 -14.91 -3.44 14.52
N CYS A 216 -15.06 -2.76 13.40
CA CYS A 216 -14.05 -1.87 12.84
C CYS A 216 -14.75 -0.62 12.30
N GLY A 217 -14.15 0.54 12.55
CA GLY A 217 -14.73 1.86 12.33
C GLY A 217 -13.81 2.93 12.92
N ILE A 218 -13.93 4.16 12.44
CA ILE A 218 -13.19 5.32 12.97
C ILE A 218 -14.18 6.14 13.81
N PRO A 219 -14.01 6.28 15.13
CA PRO A 219 -15.02 6.87 16.00
C PRO A 219 -15.16 8.38 15.84
N GLU A 220 -14.08 9.07 15.50
CA GLU A 220 -13.97 10.53 15.55
C GLU A 220 -12.97 11.01 14.49
N ILE A 221 -13.31 12.12 13.82
CA ILE A 221 -12.47 12.77 12.81
C ILE A 221 -12.20 14.20 13.25
N THR A 222 -10.95 14.63 13.08
CA THR A 222 -10.57 16.04 13.11
C THR A 222 -10.19 16.49 11.71
N LEU A 223 -10.86 17.53 11.20
CA LEU A 223 -10.43 18.26 10.02
C LEU A 223 -9.69 19.52 10.47
N GLU A 224 -8.40 19.60 10.16
CA GLU A 224 -7.60 20.81 10.28
C GLU A 224 -7.86 21.75 9.09
N GLY A 225 -7.40 22.99 9.17
CA GLY A 225 -7.62 24.01 8.14
C GLY A 225 -8.98 24.71 8.25
N THR A 226 -9.10 25.86 7.60
CA THR A 226 -10.35 26.63 7.56
C THR A 226 -11.28 26.13 6.45
N PRO A 227 -12.60 26.41 6.49
CA PRO A 227 -13.51 26.04 5.39
C PRO A 227 -13.05 26.56 4.03
N GLU A 228 -12.46 27.76 3.99
CA GLU A 228 -11.90 28.38 2.80
C GLU A 228 -10.71 27.56 2.25
N ASP A 229 -9.95 26.87 3.10
CA ASP A 229 -8.88 25.96 2.64
C ASP A 229 -9.44 24.68 2.02
N TRP A 230 -10.54 24.15 2.55
CA TRP A 230 -11.25 23.02 1.95
C TRP A 230 -11.91 23.39 0.62
N GLU A 231 -12.47 24.60 0.50
CA GLU A 231 -12.96 25.15 -0.77
C GLU A 231 -11.83 25.31 -1.80
N LYS A 232 -10.67 25.84 -1.39
CA LYS A 232 -9.47 25.88 -2.24
C LYS A 232 -9.05 24.50 -2.72
N VAL A 233 -9.15 23.45 -1.90
CA VAL A 233 -8.84 22.06 -2.32
C VAL A 233 -9.83 21.59 -3.38
N LEU A 234 -11.14 21.77 -3.17
CA LEU A 234 -12.19 21.43 -4.12
C LEU A 234 -11.98 22.13 -5.48
N ASP A 235 -11.77 23.45 -5.48
CA ASP A 235 -11.60 24.23 -6.70
C ASP A 235 -10.23 24.02 -7.38
N LYS A 236 -9.21 23.58 -6.66
CA LYS A 236 -7.96 23.09 -7.26
C LYS A 236 -8.14 21.72 -7.89
N ALA A 237 -8.92 20.82 -7.27
CA ALA A 237 -9.25 19.52 -7.85
C ALA A 237 -10.08 19.66 -9.14
N ARG A 238 -11.10 20.53 -9.14
CA ARG A 238 -11.94 20.85 -10.31
C ARG A 238 -11.09 21.20 -11.55
N ARG A 239 -10.07 22.04 -11.41
CA ARG A 239 -9.16 22.42 -12.50
C ARG A 239 -8.32 21.26 -13.06
N LEU A 240 -8.17 20.15 -12.34
CA LEU A 240 -7.47 18.98 -12.88
C LEU A 240 -8.26 18.29 -14.00
N LYS A 241 -9.58 18.53 -14.14
CA LYS A 241 -10.43 17.99 -15.22
C LYS A 241 -9.85 18.26 -16.60
N GLU A 242 -9.29 19.46 -16.80
CA GLU A 242 -8.65 19.94 -18.04
C GLU A 242 -7.54 18.99 -18.55
N TYR A 243 -6.87 18.28 -17.64
CA TYR A 243 -5.77 17.37 -17.93
C TYR A 243 -6.25 15.93 -18.21
N LYS A 244 -7.41 15.79 -18.89
CA LYS A 244 -8.07 14.49 -19.23
C LYS A 244 -8.46 13.64 -18.02
N LEU A 245 -8.67 14.26 -16.87
CA LEU A 245 -8.98 13.58 -15.59
C LEU A 245 -10.45 13.67 -15.15
N GLU A 246 -11.35 14.13 -16.02
CA GLU A 246 -12.80 14.22 -15.73
C GLU A 246 -13.36 12.95 -15.06
N TRP A 247 -12.99 11.77 -15.56
CA TRP A 247 -13.41 10.47 -15.04
C TRP A 247 -12.99 10.18 -13.59
N TRP A 248 -11.99 10.88 -13.09
CA TRP A 248 -11.46 10.74 -11.73
C TRP A 248 -11.92 11.90 -10.84
N ILE A 249 -11.84 13.13 -11.34
CA ILE A 249 -12.27 14.31 -10.57
C ILE A 249 -13.79 14.30 -10.36
N SER A 250 -14.60 13.84 -11.31
CA SER A 250 -16.04 13.61 -11.08
C SER A 250 -16.33 12.62 -9.95
N GLU A 251 -15.41 11.68 -9.68
CA GLU A 251 -15.54 10.74 -8.55
C GLU A 251 -15.02 11.32 -7.22
N LEU A 252 -14.13 12.32 -7.25
CA LEU A 252 -13.59 13.02 -6.07
C LEU A 252 -14.42 14.24 -5.66
N GLU A 253 -15.02 14.95 -6.60
CA GLU A 253 -15.72 16.23 -6.38
C GLU A 253 -16.83 16.12 -5.32
N PRO A 254 -17.73 15.11 -5.36
CA PRO A 254 -18.73 14.91 -4.30
C PRO A 254 -18.13 14.60 -2.92
N LEU A 255 -16.92 14.03 -2.84
CA LEU A 255 -16.25 13.79 -1.55
C LEU A 255 -15.76 15.12 -0.99
N LEU A 256 -15.08 15.91 -1.81
CA LEU A 256 -14.50 17.19 -1.41
C LEU A 256 -15.57 18.21 -1.01
N GLU A 257 -16.77 18.14 -1.57
CA GLU A 257 -17.94 18.88 -1.09
C GLU A 257 -18.39 18.46 0.32
N GLU A 258 -18.33 17.17 0.66
CA GLU A 258 -18.61 16.70 2.04
C GLU A 258 -17.49 17.09 3.02
N PHE A 259 -16.23 17.20 2.58
CA PHE A 259 -15.15 17.83 3.36
C PHE A 259 -15.45 19.31 3.65
N VAL A 260 -15.88 20.08 2.64
CA VAL A 260 -16.27 21.50 2.82
C VAL A 260 -17.45 21.62 3.80
N LYS A 261 -18.52 20.83 3.63
CA LYS A 261 -19.66 20.82 4.57
C LYS A 261 -19.22 20.47 6.00
N ALA A 262 -18.47 19.38 6.17
CA ALA A 262 -17.99 18.96 7.49
C ALA A 262 -17.09 20.02 8.16
N SER A 263 -16.24 20.72 7.39
CA SER A 263 -15.39 21.82 7.89
C SER A 263 -16.22 22.99 8.45
N LYS A 264 -17.43 23.22 7.92
CA LYS A 264 -18.40 24.22 8.38
C LYS A 264 -19.29 23.72 9.53
N GLY A 265 -19.14 22.46 9.94
CA GLY A 265 -19.94 21.80 10.98
C GLY A 265 -21.11 20.95 10.45
N GLU A 266 -21.35 20.93 9.15
CA GLU A 266 -22.41 20.14 8.51
C GLU A 266 -21.94 18.69 8.25
N VAL A 267 -22.07 17.84 9.27
CA VAL A 267 -21.46 16.49 9.27
C VAL A 267 -22.44 15.39 8.84
N ASN A 268 -22.30 14.93 7.59
CA ASN A 268 -22.95 13.71 7.09
C ASN A 268 -22.27 12.45 7.64
N LYS A 269 -22.78 11.92 8.75
CA LYS A 269 -22.16 10.76 9.44
C LYS A 269 -22.05 9.52 8.56
N ASP A 270 -23.01 9.26 7.68
CA ASP A 270 -22.98 8.07 6.84
C ASP A 270 -21.97 8.18 5.68
N PHE A 271 -21.68 9.40 5.19
CA PHE A 271 -20.50 9.62 4.34
C PHE A 271 -19.20 9.27 5.09
N TRP A 272 -19.03 9.76 6.32
CA TRP A 272 -17.80 9.50 7.09
C TRP A 272 -17.65 8.03 7.50
N ARG A 273 -18.73 7.33 7.87
CA ARG A 273 -18.70 5.86 8.11
C ARG A 273 -18.26 5.07 6.88
N ASN A 274 -18.54 5.59 5.68
CA ASN A 274 -18.10 5.00 4.42
C ASN A 274 -16.68 5.41 4.00
N MET A 275 -15.83 5.94 4.91
CA MET A 275 -14.46 6.33 4.55
C MET A 275 -13.54 5.16 4.21
N PHE A 276 -13.58 4.09 4.98
CA PHE A 276 -12.72 2.91 4.85
C PHE A 276 -13.50 1.67 5.25
N LYS A 277 -13.45 0.60 4.46
CA LYS A 277 -13.94 -0.74 4.84
C LYS A 277 -12.95 -1.81 4.39
N TYR A 278 -12.90 -2.92 5.12
CA TYR A 278 -12.04 -4.06 4.82
C TYR A 278 -12.87 -5.35 4.79
N HIS A 279 -12.75 -6.15 3.74
CA HIS A 279 -13.40 -7.45 3.61
C HIS A 279 -12.38 -8.51 3.22
N SER A 280 -12.06 -9.43 4.13
CA SER A 280 -11.26 -10.61 3.83
C SER A 280 -12.10 -11.65 3.07
N GLN A 281 -11.65 -12.03 1.87
CA GLN A 281 -12.25 -13.14 1.14
C GLN A 281 -11.72 -14.47 1.69
N LYS A 282 -12.62 -15.41 2.00
CA LYS A 282 -12.32 -16.56 2.89
C LYS A 282 -11.64 -17.76 2.23
N LYS A 283 -11.06 -17.58 1.04
CA LYS A 283 -10.18 -18.58 0.42
C LYS A 283 -8.73 -18.26 0.73
N TYR A 284 -7.96 -19.29 1.06
CA TYR A 284 -6.49 -19.22 1.03
C TYR A 284 -6.03 -18.71 -0.35
N GLY A 285 -5.39 -17.53 -0.38
CA GLY A 285 -4.89 -16.90 -1.60
C GLY A 285 -5.85 -15.97 -2.35
N ALA A 286 -7.09 -15.76 -1.88
CA ALA A 286 -7.92 -14.68 -2.40
C ALA A 286 -7.47 -13.31 -1.83
N PRO A 287 -7.56 -12.21 -2.61
CA PRO A 287 -7.17 -10.89 -2.13
C PRO A 287 -8.17 -10.34 -1.11
N ASP A 288 -7.66 -9.68 -0.07
CA ASP A 288 -8.45 -8.79 0.76
C ASP A 288 -8.95 -7.59 -0.07
N ILE A 289 -10.22 -7.22 0.12
CA ILE A 289 -10.83 -6.11 -0.60
C ILE A 289 -10.99 -4.92 0.34
N ILE A 290 -10.43 -3.76 -0.04
CA ILE A 290 -10.71 -2.47 0.59
C ILE A 290 -11.77 -1.73 -0.23
N ASP A 291 -12.81 -1.22 0.42
CA ASP A 291 -13.75 -0.23 -0.14
C ASP A 291 -13.85 1.03 0.75
N GLY A 292 -14.74 1.93 0.39
CA GLY A 292 -14.95 3.21 1.04
C GLY A 292 -14.36 4.33 0.19
N TRP A 293 -14.71 5.59 0.49
CA TRP A 293 -14.29 6.70 -0.36
C TRP A 293 -12.77 6.89 -0.42
N ILE A 294 -11.99 6.32 0.53
CA ILE A 294 -10.52 6.29 0.50
C ILE A 294 -9.96 5.79 -0.84
N VAL A 295 -10.57 4.77 -1.46
CA VAL A 295 -10.03 4.15 -2.69
C VAL A 295 -10.01 5.12 -3.87
N LYS A 296 -10.86 6.16 -3.84
CA LYS A 296 -10.94 7.18 -4.87
C LYS A 296 -9.72 8.09 -4.92
N PHE A 297 -8.93 8.17 -3.84
CA PHE A 297 -7.64 8.86 -3.82
C PHE A 297 -6.50 8.08 -4.51
N PHE A 298 -6.74 6.83 -4.92
CA PHE A 298 -5.75 5.95 -5.55
C PHE A 298 -6.17 5.58 -6.98
N PRO A 299 -6.16 6.53 -7.95
CA PRO A 299 -6.58 6.29 -9.34
C PRO A 299 -5.69 5.31 -10.13
N TYR A 300 -4.50 5.01 -9.63
CA TYR A 300 -3.52 4.14 -10.26
C TYR A 300 -2.90 3.20 -9.22
N ASP A 301 -2.59 1.97 -9.62
CA ASP A 301 -1.80 1.02 -8.84
C ASP A 301 -0.29 1.32 -8.96
N LYS A 302 0.55 0.63 -8.18
CA LYS A 302 2.02 0.81 -8.23
C LYS A 302 2.69 0.48 -9.57
N ASN A 303 1.98 -0.18 -10.47
CA ASN A 303 2.44 -0.54 -11.81
C ASN A 303 1.94 0.46 -12.88
N GLY A 304 1.28 1.55 -12.47
CA GLY A 304 0.69 2.54 -13.38
C GLY A 304 -0.63 2.08 -14.03
N ARG A 305 -1.24 0.97 -13.59
CA ARG A 305 -2.53 0.51 -14.11
C ARG A 305 -3.66 1.32 -13.47
N ARG A 306 -4.65 1.73 -14.26
CA ARG A 306 -5.81 2.51 -13.79
C ARG A 306 -6.72 1.66 -12.91
N ASN A 307 -7.01 2.13 -11.70
CA ASN A 307 -7.94 1.48 -10.77
C ASN A 307 -9.41 1.80 -11.11
N ASN A 308 -10.32 0.95 -10.64
CA ASN A 308 -11.76 1.06 -10.90
C ASN A 308 -12.50 2.09 -10.01
N LEU A 309 -11.81 2.74 -9.06
CA LEU A 309 -12.32 3.72 -8.08
C LEU A 309 -13.46 3.21 -7.16
N LYS A 310 -13.73 1.90 -7.13
CA LYS A 310 -14.76 1.25 -6.30
C LYS A 310 -14.16 0.36 -5.21
N GLN A 311 -13.07 -0.33 -5.50
CA GLN A 311 -12.36 -1.19 -4.57
C GLN A 311 -10.86 -1.30 -4.90
N LEU A 312 -10.06 -1.75 -3.93
CA LEU A 312 -8.66 -2.11 -4.11
C LEU A 312 -8.44 -3.58 -3.68
N GLU A 313 -7.73 -4.34 -4.52
CA GLU A 313 -7.42 -5.76 -4.28
C GLU A 313 -6.02 -5.89 -3.65
N GLY A 314 -6.02 -6.09 -2.34
CA GLY A 314 -4.84 -6.20 -1.48
C GLY A 314 -4.04 -4.90 -1.36
N GLY A 315 -3.57 -4.58 -0.15
CA GLY A 315 -2.67 -3.44 0.07
C GLY A 315 -1.36 -3.52 -0.74
N ASN A 316 -0.99 -4.71 -1.21
CA ASN A 316 0.19 -4.94 -2.06
C ASN A 316 0.12 -4.29 -3.46
N SER A 317 -1.04 -3.80 -3.90
CA SER A 317 -1.19 -3.08 -5.19
C SER A 317 -1.10 -1.55 -5.04
N LEU A 318 -1.18 -1.01 -3.83
CA LEU A 318 -1.11 0.42 -3.54
C LEU A 318 0.14 1.06 -4.14
N PRO A 319 0.02 2.21 -4.83
CA PRO A 319 1.19 2.95 -5.30
C PRO A 319 1.94 3.60 -4.12
N ASP A 320 3.26 3.69 -4.24
CA ASP A 320 4.10 4.28 -3.20
C ASP A 320 3.70 5.73 -2.91
N GLU A 321 3.39 6.03 -1.65
CA GLU A 321 3.05 7.37 -1.16
C GLU A 321 4.29 8.25 -0.93
N ILE A 322 5.49 7.71 -1.14
CA ILE A 322 6.73 8.47 -1.26
C ILE A 322 7.08 8.57 -2.75
N VAL A 323 7.07 9.79 -3.30
CA VAL A 323 7.60 10.06 -4.64
C VAL A 323 9.10 10.26 -4.59
N LYS A 324 9.81 9.84 -5.65
CA LYS A 324 11.25 10.02 -5.83
C LYS A 324 11.55 10.77 -7.13
N VAL A 325 12.49 11.71 -7.11
CA VAL A 325 12.88 12.53 -8.26
C VAL A 325 14.40 12.68 -8.30
N ASP A 326 15.01 12.42 -9.46
CA ASP A 326 16.45 12.67 -9.69
C ASP A 326 16.74 14.17 -9.84
N LEU A 327 17.86 14.62 -9.26
CA LEU A 327 18.34 15.99 -9.38
C LEU A 327 19.85 15.98 -9.64
N LYS A 328 20.35 16.86 -10.52
CA LYS A 328 21.79 17.11 -10.68
C LYS A 328 22.16 18.39 -9.93
N TYR A 329 23.07 18.30 -8.96
CA TYR A 329 23.72 19.47 -8.36
C TYR A 329 25.02 19.76 -9.12
N LEU A 330 25.18 20.98 -9.61
CA LEU A 330 26.35 21.41 -10.38
C LEU A 330 27.14 22.45 -9.58
N GLU A 331 28.39 22.14 -9.24
CA GLU A 331 29.31 23.11 -8.65
C GLU A 331 30.30 23.60 -9.73
N VAL A 332 30.34 24.91 -9.96
CA VAL A 332 31.25 25.53 -10.94
C VAL A 332 32.43 26.15 -10.21
N ARG A 333 33.66 25.74 -10.55
CA ARG A 333 34.91 26.28 -10.00
C ARG A 333 35.96 26.37 -11.11
N ASN A 334 36.47 27.57 -11.40
CA ASN A 334 37.58 27.82 -12.33
C ASN A 334 37.47 26.98 -13.62
N ASP A 335 36.43 27.26 -14.42
CA ASP A 335 36.08 26.60 -15.68
C ASP A 335 35.82 25.08 -15.62
N THR A 336 35.82 24.50 -14.42
CA THR A 336 35.46 23.09 -14.16
C THR A 336 34.04 23.01 -13.59
N ILE A 337 33.24 22.07 -14.10
CA ILE A 337 31.91 21.74 -13.55
C ILE A 337 31.98 20.38 -12.86
N ILE A 338 31.65 20.35 -11.57
CA ILE A 338 31.55 19.13 -10.77
C ILE A 338 30.07 18.77 -10.63
N GLU A 339 29.64 17.69 -11.29
CA GLU A 339 28.28 17.17 -11.12
C GLU A 339 28.21 16.20 -9.93
N THR A 340 27.26 16.43 -9.04
CA THR A 340 26.83 15.48 -8.00
C THR A 340 25.36 15.14 -8.22
N PRO A 341 25.01 13.91 -8.66
CA PRO A 341 23.62 13.50 -8.73
C PRO A 341 23.05 13.21 -7.33
N LEU A 342 21.82 13.67 -7.13
CA LEU A 342 21.02 13.63 -5.92
C LEU A 342 19.68 12.94 -6.23
N GLU A 343 19.01 12.49 -5.18
CA GLU A 343 17.68 11.91 -5.23
C GLU A 343 16.82 12.61 -4.16
N LEU A 344 15.72 13.22 -4.58
CA LEU A 344 14.73 13.89 -3.74
C LEU A 344 13.62 12.89 -3.42
N TRP A 345 13.27 12.72 -2.15
CA TRP A 345 12.19 11.82 -1.70
C TRP A 345 11.18 12.65 -0.91
N SER A 346 9.88 12.53 -1.18
CA SER A 346 8.85 13.23 -0.38
C SER A 346 7.51 12.49 -0.35
N GLY A 347 6.80 12.59 0.77
CA GLY A 347 5.50 11.97 0.94
C GLY A 347 5.11 11.73 2.39
N PHE A 348 4.21 10.79 2.63
CA PHE A 348 3.78 10.40 3.98
C PHE A 348 4.77 9.43 4.63
N ILE A 349 5.57 9.94 5.57
CA ILE A 349 6.63 9.16 6.24
C ILE A 349 6.14 8.36 7.45
N GLY A 350 4.96 8.68 7.97
CA GLY A 350 4.41 8.11 9.19
C GLY A 350 3.21 8.89 9.71
N LEU A 351 2.79 8.59 10.93
CA LEU A 351 1.76 9.29 11.67
C LEU A 351 2.26 9.67 13.05
N GLN A 352 1.98 10.90 13.45
CA GLN A 352 2.09 11.34 14.83
C GLN A 352 0.89 10.76 15.59
N GLN A 353 1.16 10.10 16.71
CA GLN A 353 0.14 9.55 17.60
C GLN A 353 0.01 10.46 18.81
N ASN A 354 -1.17 11.06 19.02
CA ASN A 354 -1.48 11.78 20.24
C ASN A 354 -1.58 10.77 21.42
N LYS A 355 -1.02 11.13 22.59
CA LYS A 355 -0.92 10.22 23.74
C LYS A 355 -2.18 10.16 24.61
N ASP A 356 -3.05 11.17 24.50
CA ASP A 356 -4.17 11.44 25.42
C ASP A 356 -5.52 11.01 24.82
N ASN A 357 -5.69 11.20 23.50
CA ASN A 357 -6.88 10.77 22.76
C ASN A 357 -6.61 9.65 21.74
N PHE A 358 -5.37 9.15 21.62
CA PHE A 358 -4.93 8.11 20.68
C PHE A 358 -5.08 8.45 19.19
N ALA A 359 -5.38 9.71 18.84
CA ALA A 359 -5.58 10.13 17.46
C ALA A 359 -4.31 9.94 16.62
N LEU A 360 -4.49 9.50 15.38
CA LEU A 360 -3.40 9.40 14.39
C LEU A 360 -3.49 10.56 13.40
N ARG A 361 -2.40 11.31 13.27
CA ARG A 361 -2.22 12.41 12.31
C ARG A 361 -1.09 12.08 11.33
N PRO A 362 -1.38 11.80 10.04
CA PRO A 362 -0.35 11.60 9.02
C PRO A 362 0.65 12.77 8.97
N GLN A 363 1.90 12.47 8.62
CA GLN A 363 2.98 13.46 8.55
C GLN A 363 3.62 13.42 7.17
N ILE A 364 3.56 14.57 6.49
CA ILE A 364 4.22 14.83 5.21
C ILE A 364 5.65 15.26 5.51
N SER A 365 6.63 14.76 4.77
CA SER A 365 8.03 15.19 4.91
C SER A 365 8.83 14.96 3.62
N TRP A 366 10.09 15.37 3.62
CA TRP A 366 11.04 15.13 2.52
C TRP A 366 12.47 14.89 3.02
N MET A 367 13.27 14.21 2.19
CA MET A 367 14.72 14.14 2.31
C MET A 367 15.43 14.29 0.97
N ILE A 368 16.70 14.68 1.02
CA ILE A 368 17.63 14.74 -0.11
C ILE A 368 18.80 13.83 0.23
N ARG A 369 19.16 12.94 -0.69
CA ARG A 369 20.35 12.07 -0.58
C ARG A 369 21.22 12.14 -1.82
N LYS A 370 22.52 11.86 -1.70
CA LYS A 370 23.39 11.64 -2.88
C LYS A 370 23.02 10.31 -3.52
N LYS A 371 22.74 10.32 -4.83
CA LYS A 371 22.33 9.13 -5.58
C LYS A 371 23.49 8.13 -5.63
N ASP A 372 23.19 6.86 -5.38
CA ASP A 372 24.19 5.78 -5.39
C ASP A 372 24.47 5.32 -6.84
N ILE A 373 25.21 6.14 -7.60
CA ILE A 373 25.46 5.97 -9.04
C ILE A 373 26.02 4.57 -9.36
N GLY A 374 26.94 4.08 -8.52
CA GLY A 374 27.56 2.76 -8.64
C GLY A 374 26.78 1.65 -7.94
N ASN A 375 25.49 1.87 -7.63
CA ASN A 375 24.58 0.92 -7.00
C ASN A 375 25.19 0.20 -5.76
N LYS A 376 26.08 0.85 -5.01
CA LYS A 376 26.95 0.20 -4.01
C LYS A 376 26.17 -0.56 -2.94
N GLY A 377 25.02 -0.06 -2.49
CA GLY A 377 24.14 -0.79 -1.57
C GLY A 377 23.56 -2.08 -2.17
N LEU A 378 23.07 -2.01 -3.41
CA LEU A 378 22.56 -3.16 -4.16
C LEU A 378 23.69 -4.15 -4.50
N LEU A 379 24.86 -3.66 -4.92
CA LEU A 379 26.03 -4.48 -5.21
C LEU A 379 26.60 -5.17 -3.96
N SER A 380 26.56 -4.50 -2.81
CA SER A 380 26.88 -5.09 -1.50
C SER A 380 25.92 -6.24 -1.16
N LYS A 381 24.62 -6.07 -1.41
CA LYS A 381 23.62 -7.14 -1.27
C LYS A 381 23.85 -8.29 -2.27
N LEU A 382 23.99 -7.99 -3.56
CA LEU A 382 24.17 -9.01 -4.61
C LEU A 382 25.45 -9.82 -4.41
N ARG A 383 26.53 -9.23 -3.88
CA ARG A 383 27.78 -9.95 -3.52
C ARG A 383 27.58 -10.99 -2.42
N VAL A 384 26.61 -10.77 -1.53
CA VAL A 384 26.21 -11.74 -0.51
C VAL A 384 25.32 -12.82 -1.14
N GLU A 385 24.21 -12.43 -1.80
CA GLU A 385 23.27 -13.37 -2.44
C GLU A 385 23.98 -14.31 -3.44
N ALA A 386 24.96 -13.79 -4.19
CA ALA A 386 25.79 -14.55 -5.13
C ALA A 386 26.59 -15.70 -4.48
N GLN A 387 26.78 -15.66 -3.16
CA GLN A 387 27.62 -16.61 -2.40
C GLN A 387 26.81 -17.46 -1.42
N GLU A 388 25.50 -17.25 -1.29
CA GLU A 388 24.61 -18.08 -0.47
C GLU A 388 24.36 -19.46 -1.10
N GLU A 389 24.33 -20.51 -0.26
CA GLU A 389 24.10 -21.91 -0.67
C GLU A 389 22.87 -22.50 0.03
N GLY A 390 22.05 -23.24 -0.72
CA GLY A 390 20.84 -23.87 -0.21
C GLY A 390 19.73 -23.95 -1.27
N ILE A 391 18.60 -24.55 -0.89
CA ILE A 391 17.41 -24.59 -1.77
C ILE A 391 16.77 -23.20 -1.75
N GLY A 392 16.77 -22.52 -2.90
CA GLY A 392 16.23 -21.16 -3.05
C GLY A 392 17.25 -20.04 -2.81
N SER A 393 18.53 -20.35 -2.59
CA SER A 393 19.60 -19.35 -2.49
C SER A 393 20.12 -18.91 -3.88
N GLY A 394 20.89 -17.83 -3.88
CA GLY A 394 21.41 -17.20 -5.08
C GLY A 394 20.66 -15.93 -5.46
N ILE A 395 21.14 -15.26 -6.50
CA ILE A 395 20.47 -14.08 -7.06
C ILE A 395 19.27 -14.54 -7.88
N SER A 396 18.06 -14.13 -7.50
CA SER A 396 16.82 -14.43 -8.23
C SER A 396 16.05 -13.15 -8.55
N ILE A 397 16.00 -12.79 -9.83
CA ILE A 397 15.48 -11.49 -10.31
C ILE A 397 14.49 -11.65 -11.46
N LYS A 398 13.58 -10.68 -11.59
CA LYS A 398 12.66 -10.53 -12.72
C LYS A 398 12.85 -9.16 -13.36
N VAL A 399 13.07 -9.11 -14.67
CA VAL A 399 13.54 -7.92 -15.39
C VAL A 399 12.88 -7.76 -16.78
N LYS A 400 13.03 -6.58 -17.38
CA LYS A 400 12.72 -6.33 -18.80
C LYS A 400 13.96 -6.47 -19.69
N GLU A 401 15.08 -5.95 -19.18
CA GLU A 401 16.39 -5.86 -19.83
C GLU A 401 17.46 -6.37 -18.85
N PHE A 402 18.60 -6.83 -19.34
CA PHE A 402 19.66 -7.36 -18.48
C PHE A 402 20.27 -6.27 -17.56
N PRO A 403 20.37 -6.48 -16.23
CA PRO A 403 20.89 -5.47 -15.32
C PRO A 403 22.44 -5.48 -15.25
N PRO A 404 23.15 -4.43 -15.73
CA PRO A 404 24.61 -4.46 -15.87
C PRO A 404 25.40 -4.63 -14.56
N VAL A 405 24.81 -4.31 -13.40
CA VAL A 405 25.43 -4.48 -12.08
C VAL A 405 25.82 -5.93 -11.76
N LEU A 406 25.25 -6.93 -12.46
CA LEU A 406 25.68 -8.33 -12.33
C LEU A 406 27.10 -8.57 -12.89
N LEU A 407 27.58 -7.72 -13.82
CA LEU A 407 28.93 -7.78 -14.38
C LEU A 407 30.01 -7.29 -13.38
N GLU A 408 29.62 -6.62 -12.29
CA GLU A 408 30.51 -6.20 -11.19
C GLU A 408 30.73 -7.29 -10.13
N LEU A 409 30.20 -8.50 -10.37
CA LEU A 409 30.35 -9.70 -9.55
C LEU A 409 31.40 -10.61 -10.18
N LYS A 410 32.29 -11.20 -9.38
CA LYS A 410 33.33 -12.12 -9.89
C LYS A 410 32.85 -13.57 -10.01
N GLU A 411 31.97 -13.97 -9.10
CA GLU A 411 31.46 -15.34 -9.01
C GLU A 411 30.03 -15.32 -8.45
N ILE A 412 29.15 -16.13 -9.04
CA ILE A 412 27.75 -16.30 -8.64
C ILE A 412 27.44 -17.80 -8.61
N LYS A 413 27.18 -18.36 -7.43
CA LYS A 413 26.91 -19.81 -7.27
C LYS A 413 25.61 -20.23 -7.97
N SER A 414 24.57 -19.41 -7.85
CA SER A 414 23.24 -19.60 -8.42
C SER A 414 22.68 -18.26 -8.89
N LEU A 415 22.37 -18.15 -10.19
CA LEU A 415 21.76 -16.98 -10.82
C LEU A 415 20.48 -17.40 -11.54
N LYS A 416 19.37 -16.74 -11.20
CA LYS A 416 18.08 -16.89 -11.86
C LYS A 416 17.58 -15.55 -12.40
N ILE A 417 17.26 -15.51 -13.70
CA ILE A 417 16.73 -14.31 -14.38
C ILE A 417 15.44 -14.67 -15.12
N GLU A 418 14.34 -14.04 -14.72
CA GLU A 418 13.07 -14.09 -15.44
C GLU A 418 12.90 -12.81 -16.27
N PHE A 419 13.05 -12.93 -17.59
CA PHE A 419 12.76 -11.87 -18.54
C PHE A 419 11.26 -11.80 -18.80
N THR A 420 10.70 -10.60 -18.71
CA THR A 420 9.28 -10.34 -19.04
C THR A 420 8.99 -10.43 -20.54
N ASN A 421 10.00 -10.20 -21.39
CA ASN A 421 9.91 -10.27 -22.85
C ASN A 421 10.84 -11.36 -23.40
N GLU A 422 11.96 -10.96 -24.01
CA GLU A 422 12.96 -11.85 -24.62
C GLU A 422 14.17 -11.99 -23.70
N ILE A 423 14.79 -13.17 -23.72
CA ILE A 423 16.04 -13.45 -23.00
C ILE A 423 17.19 -12.83 -23.79
N ASP A 424 17.67 -11.68 -23.33
CA ASP A 424 18.92 -11.11 -23.79
C ASP A 424 19.98 -11.15 -22.68
N ILE A 425 21.16 -11.64 -23.03
CA ILE A 425 22.30 -11.83 -22.14
C ILE A 425 23.51 -11.21 -22.84
N PRO A 426 24.23 -10.25 -22.24
CA PRO A 426 25.45 -9.70 -22.83
C PRO A 426 26.55 -10.77 -22.88
N ASN A 427 27.46 -10.66 -23.85
CA ASN A 427 28.60 -11.59 -23.94
C ASN A 427 29.50 -11.47 -22.70
N GLU A 428 29.64 -10.24 -22.20
CA GLU A 428 30.41 -9.80 -21.04
C GLU A 428 30.09 -10.56 -19.75
N LEU A 429 28.93 -11.23 -19.68
CA LEU A 429 28.59 -12.09 -18.54
C LEU A 429 29.42 -13.39 -18.51
N SER A 430 30.09 -13.81 -19.60
CA SER A 430 31.01 -14.96 -19.62
C SER A 430 32.20 -14.79 -18.67
N GLU A 431 32.61 -13.55 -18.40
CA GLU A 431 33.70 -13.23 -17.47
C GLU A 431 33.29 -13.42 -16.00
N VAL A 432 31.99 -13.55 -15.72
CA VAL A 432 31.46 -13.86 -14.39
C VAL A 432 31.37 -15.37 -14.22
N LYS A 433 32.06 -15.92 -13.23
CA LYS A 433 32.02 -17.36 -12.95
C LYS A 433 30.65 -17.75 -12.38
N ILE A 434 29.77 -18.32 -13.21
CA ILE A 434 28.43 -18.76 -12.78
C ILE A 434 28.41 -20.28 -12.58
N GLY A 435 28.01 -20.75 -11.39
CA GLY A 435 27.85 -22.17 -11.09
C GLY A 435 26.58 -22.77 -11.71
N LYS A 436 25.44 -22.10 -11.50
CA LYS A 436 24.14 -22.45 -12.07
C LYS A 436 23.41 -21.23 -12.63
N LEU A 437 22.84 -21.36 -13.82
CA LEU A 437 22.13 -20.32 -14.55
C LEU A 437 20.73 -20.80 -14.95
N GLU A 438 19.69 -20.23 -14.34
CA GLU A 438 18.29 -20.49 -14.68
C GLU A 438 17.64 -19.28 -15.35
N LEU A 439 17.29 -19.39 -16.63
CA LEU A 439 16.69 -18.31 -17.41
C LEU A 439 15.24 -18.65 -17.78
N SER A 440 14.38 -17.63 -17.79
CA SER A 440 13.00 -17.74 -18.27
C SER A 440 12.65 -16.52 -19.14
N GLY A 441 11.85 -16.73 -20.19
CA GLY A 441 11.48 -15.70 -21.17
C GLY A 441 11.43 -16.23 -22.60
N LYS A 442 11.04 -15.39 -23.56
CA LYS A 442 11.03 -15.77 -24.98
C LYS A 442 12.47 -15.90 -25.51
N ILE A 443 12.78 -16.97 -26.25
CA ILE A 443 14.09 -17.14 -26.88
C ILE A 443 13.97 -18.04 -28.12
N ALA A 444 14.71 -17.71 -29.18
CA ALA A 444 14.84 -18.57 -30.36
C ALA A 444 15.93 -19.64 -30.16
N GLY A 445 15.85 -20.77 -30.87
CA GLY A 445 16.82 -21.88 -30.73
C GLY A 445 18.29 -21.46 -30.88
N LYS A 446 18.60 -20.54 -31.80
CA LYS A 446 19.96 -19.96 -31.94
C LYS A 446 20.46 -19.24 -30.69
N GLY A 447 19.57 -18.62 -29.92
CA GLY A 447 19.90 -17.99 -28.64
C GLY A 447 20.24 -19.00 -27.54
N ILE A 448 19.58 -20.17 -27.54
CA ILE A 448 19.88 -21.26 -26.61
C ILE A 448 21.30 -21.78 -26.85
N GLU A 449 21.68 -22.01 -28.11
CA GLU A 449 23.03 -22.48 -28.45
C GLU A 449 24.11 -21.42 -28.09
N ARG A 450 23.88 -20.14 -28.42
CA ARG A 450 24.76 -19.03 -27.96
C ARG A 450 24.96 -19.04 -26.43
N ILE A 451 23.91 -19.33 -25.65
CA ILE A 451 24.01 -19.38 -24.19
C ILE A 451 24.80 -20.61 -23.71
N LYS A 452 24.75 -21.76 -24.42
CA LYS A 452 25.68 -22.87 -24.15
C LYS A 452 27.14 -22.48 -24.40
N GLU A 453 27.40 -21.81 -25.53
CA GLU A 453 28.74 -21.38 -25.94
C GLU A 453 29.36 -20.37 -24.97
N LEU A 454 28.55 -19.43 -24.45
CA LEU A 454 28.98 -18.44 -23.45
C LEU A 454 29.27 -19.04 -22.05
N PHE A 455 28.61 -20.15 -21.68
CA PHE A 455 28.68 -20.71 -20.32
C PHE A 455 29.06 -22.21 -20.31
N PRO A 456 30.22 -22.59 -20.90
CA PRO A 456 30.57 -23.99 -21.14
C PRO A 456 30.80 -24.83 -19.87
N ASN A 457 30.90 -24.21 -18.69
CA ASN A 457 31.18 -24.85 -17.40
C ASN A 457 30.05 -24.68 -16.36
N THR A 458 28.89 -24.18 -16.76
CA THR A 458 27.75 -23.84 -15.89
C THR A 458 26.62 -24.85 -16.01
N GLU A 459 25.84 -25.10 -14.95
CA GLU A 459 24.54 -25.79 -15.09
C GLU A 459 23.51 -24.82 -15.68
N ILE A 460 23.14 -25.00 -16.95
CA ILE A 460 22.18 -24.16 -17.65
C ILE A 460 20.77 -24.79 -17.63
N LYS A 461 19.76 -23.97 -17.34
CA LYS A 461 18.34 -24.33 -17.43
C LYS A 461 17.58 -23.16 -18.05
N ILE A 462 16.78 -23.42 -19.10
CA ILE A 462 16.01 -22.38 -19.80
C ILE A 462 14.54 -22.81 -19.89
N ASN A 463 13.62 -21.92 -19.49
CA ASN A 463 12.17 -22.15 -19.50
C ASN A 463 11.75 -23.49 -18.86
N GLY A 464 12.37 -23.85 -17.74
CA GLY A 464 12.13 -25.11 -17.02
C GLY A 464 13.00 -26.28 -17.48
N ALA A 465 13.40 -26.34 -18.76
CA ALA A 465 14.21 -27.43 -19.31
C ALA A 465 15.69 -27.29 -18.92
N ARG A 466 16.30 -28.38 -18.44
CA ARG A 466 17.77 -28.44 -18.26
C ARG A 466 18.40 -28.55 -19.64
N ILE A 467 19.33 -27.65 -19.94
CA ILE A 467 20.02 -27.64 -21.23
C ILE A 467 21.23 -28.57 -21.11
N SER A 468 21.18 -29.71 -21.81
CA SER A 468 22.35 -30.56 -21.97
C SER A 468 23.40 -29.87 -22.84
N LYS A 469 24.67 -30.21 -22.60
CA LYS A 469 25.74 -29.95 -23.57
C LYS A 469 25.46 -30.74 -24.84
#